data_AF-L9VPI6-F1
#
_entry.id   AF-L9VPI6-F1
#
_cell.length_a   1.000
_cell.length_b   1.000
_cell.length_c   1.000
_cell.angle_alpha   90.00
_cell.angle_beta   90.00
_cell.angle_gamma   90.00
#
_symmetry.space_group_name_H-M   'P 1'
#
loop_
_entity.id
_entity.type
_entity.pdbx_description
1 polymer ?
#
loop_
_entity_poly.entity_id
_entity_poly.type
_entity_poly.pdbx_seq_one_letter_code
_entity_poly.pdbx_strand_id
1 'polypeptide(L)'
;MQPESLTVTETVIQLNYNQDWLYAAIDLGSNKSLHTTLETRITKLIANALVRELREKHDLFDIVFLTGDNHSPNYACERHYLDFRYERDGTINRVECLFREVTRRT
;
A
#
# COMPACT_ATOMS: atom_id res chain seq x y z
N MET A 1 -15.64 12.54 13.91
CA MET A 1 -15.60 11.50 12.87
C MET A 1 -14.40 10.62 13.17
N GLN A 2 -14.45 9.32 12.85
CA GLN A 2 -13.23 8.51 12.89
C GLN A 2 -12.43 8.86 11.63
N PRO A 3 -11.10 9.04 11.73
CA PRO A 3 -10.29 9.32 10.55
C PRO A 3 -10.39 8.16 9.57
N GLU A 4 -10.41 8.47 8.28
CA GLU A 4 -10.31 7.45 7.25
C GLU A 4 -8.92 6.81 7.30
N SER A 5 -8.83 5.53 6.95
CA SER A 5 -7.57 4.78 7.03
C SER A 5 -7.19 4.27 5.65
N LEU A 6 -6.00 4.68 5.20
CA LEU A 6 -5.41 4.21 3.97
C LEU A 6 -4.28 3.25 4.31
N THR A 7 -4.38 2.02 3.86
CA THR A 7 -3.26 1.10 3.93
C THR A 7 -2.23 1.46 2.88
N VAL A 8 -0.94 1.50 3.25
CA VAL A 8 0.18 1.44 2.29
C VAL A 8 1.09 0.30 2.67
N THR A 9 1.23 -0.67 1.77
CA THR A 9 2.02 -1.87 2.01
C THR A 9 2.96 -2.19 0.85
N GLU A 10 3.99 -2.95 1.17
CA GLU A 10 4.79 -3.69 0.19
C GLU A 10 4.63 -5.19 0.52
N THR A 11 4.32 -6.06 -0.44
CA THR A 11 4.26 -7.51 -0.22
C THR A 11 4.74 -8.27 -1.44
N VAL A 12 5.26 -9.48 -1.24
CA VAL A 12 5.50 -10.40 -2.35
C VAL A 12 4.17 -10.98 -2.78
N ILE A 13 3.88 -10.89 -4.06
CA ILE A 13 2.79 -11.63 -4.66
C ILE A 13 3.34 -12.70 -5.59
N GLN A 14 2.62 -13.81 -5.69
CA GLN A 14 2.88 -14.82 -6.70
C GLN A 14 1.84 -14.70 -7.80
N LEU A 15 2.30 -14.40 -9.01
CA LEU A 15 1.50 -14.41 -10.22
C LEU A 15 1.96 -15.56 -11.11
N ASN A 16 1.08 -16.56 -11.25
CA ASN A 16 1.40 -17.83 -11.90
C ASN A 16 2.64 -18.48 -11.26
N TYR A 17 3.80 -18.31 -11.91
CA TYR A 17 5.08 -18.90 -11.53
C TYR A 17 6.15 -17.84 -11.18
N ASN A 18 5.83 -16.55 -11.28
CA ASN A 18 6.75 -15.46 -10.98
C ASN A 18 6.40 -14.81 -9.63
N GLN A 19 7.44 -14.36 -8.93
CA GLN A 19 7.31 -13.57 -7.71
C GLN A 19 7.65 -12.11 -8.05
N ASP A 20 6.70 -11.23 -7.79
CA ASP A 20 6.86 -9.80 -7.95
C ASP A 20 6.58 -9.10 -6.61
N TRP A 21 7.19 -7.92 -6.42
CA TRP A 21 6.90 -7.05 -5.29
C TRP A 21 5.75 -6.12 -5.65
N LEU A 22 4.65 -6.26 -4.93
CA LEU A 22 3.51 -5.37 -5.02
C LEU A 22 3.66 -4.23 -4.01
N TYR A 23 3.61 -3.02 -4.52
CA TYR A 23 3.39 -1.82 -3.74
C TYR A 23 1.93 -1.40 -3.91
N ALA A 24 1.17 -1.34 -2.83
CA ALA A 24 -0.25 -1.06 -2.90
C ALA A 24 -0.68 -0.03 -1.85
N ALA A 25 -1.56 0.86 -2.28
CA ALA A 25 -2.32 1.73 -1.41
C ALA A 25 -3.81 1.40 -1.54
N ILE A 26 -4.43 1.04 -0.42
CA ILE A 26 -5.80 0.52 -0.38
C ILE A 26 -6.61 1.28 0.65
N ASP A 27 -7.73 1.84 0.19
CA ASP A 27 -8.75 2.37 1.08
C ASP A 27 -9.54 1.20 1.68
N LEU A 28 -9.41 1.01 3.00
CA LEU A 28 -10.07 -0.08 3.71
C LEU A 28 -11.59 0.13 3.90
N GLY A 29 -12.06 1.37 3.78
CA GLY A 29 -13.47 1.72 3.86
C GLY A 29 -14.23 1.26 2.62
N SER A 30 -13.66 1.49 1.44
CA SER A 30 -14.27 1.10 0.15
C SER A 30 -13.75 -0.22 -0.44
N ASN A 31 -12.73 -0.83 0.16
CA ASN A 31 -11.98 -1.97 -0.40
C ASN A 31 -11.45 -1.71 -1.83
N LYS A 32 -11.13 -0.45 -2.15
CA LYS A 32 -10.59 -0.08 -3.46
C LYS A 32 -9.09 0.17 -3.37
N SER A 33 -8.36 -0.36 -4.34
CA SER A 33 -6.99 0.06 -4.57
C SER A 33 -6.97 1.47 -5.16
N LEU A 34 -6.33 2.41 -4.47
CA LEU A 34 -6.11 3.76 -4.98
C LEU A 34 -4.92 3.79 -5.93
N HIS A 35 -3.87 3.02 -5.60
CA HIS A 35 -2.68 2.92 -6.43
C HIS A 35 -1.98 1.58 -6.22
N THR A 36 -1.51 0.97 -7.29
CA THR A 36 -0.77 -0.30 -7.27
C THR A 36 0.34 -0.29 -8.30
N THR A 37 1.52 -0.75 -7.91
CA THR A 37 2.66 -0.92 -8.80
C THR A 37 3.34 -2.26 -8.54
N LEU A 38 3.75 -2.95 -9.61
CA LEU A 38 4.51 -4.19 -9.55
C LEU A 38 5.96 -3.93 -9.90
N GLU A 39 6.86 -4.42 -9.06
CA GLU A 39 8.29 -4.17 -9.18
C GLU A 39 9.08 -5.46 -8.96
N THR A 40 10.23 -5.54 -9.61
CA THR A 40 11.14 -6.68 -9.45
C THR A 40 12.03 -6.57 -8.21
N ARG A 41 12.00 -5.42 -7.51
CA ARG A 41 12.88 -5.11 -6.38
C ARG A 41 12.14 -4.31 -5.31
N ILE A 42 12.54 -4.51 -4.05
CA ILE A 42 12.16 -3.64 -2.96
C ILE A 42 13.12 -2.46 -2.87
N THR A 43 12.61 -1.23 -2.97
CA THR A 43 13.42 -0.05 -2.63
C THR A 43 12.60 1.04 -1.96
N LYS A 44 13.26 1.80 -1.07
CA LYS A 44 12.73 3.05 -0.50
C LYS A 44 12.36 4.08 -1.57
N LEU A 45 13.01 4.04 -2.74
CA LEU A 45 12.73 4.96 -3.84
C LEU A 45 11.34 4.70 -4.43
N ILE A 46 10.99 3.44 -4.64
CA ILE A 46 9.68 3.02 -5.14
C ILE A 46 8.58 3.40 -4.14
N ALA A 47 8.75 3.04 -2.86
CA ALA A 47 7.78 3.42 -1.82
C ALA A 47 7.58 4.94 -1.72
N ASN A 48 8.66 5.70 -1.85
CA ASN A 48 8.60 7.17 -1.85
C ASN A 48 7.88 7.74 -3.07
N ALA A 49 8.07 7.15 -4.25
CA ALA A 49 7.36 7.53 -5.46
C ALA A 49 5.85 7.23 -5.34
N LEU A 50 5.50 6.04 -4.83
CA LEU A 50 4.12 5.63 -4.58
C LEU A 50 3.39 6.64 -3.68
N VAL A 51 3.99 6.99 -2.53
CA VAL A 51 3.39 7.95 -1.58
C VAL A 51 3.27 9.35 -2.18
N ARG A 52 4.27 9.79 -2.95
CA ARG A 52 4.19 11.07 -3.66
C ARG A 52 3.03 11.09 -4.65
N GLU A 53 2.91 10.06 -5.49
CA GLU A 53 1.84 9.96 -6.48
C GLU A 53 0.45 9.89 -5.82
N LEU A 54 0.34 9.18 -4.69
CA LEU A 54 -0.90 9.15 -3.92
C LEU A 54 -1.32 10.54 -3.48
N ARG A 55 -0.39 11.33 -2.95
CA ARG A 55 -0.63 12.70 -2.50
C ARG A 55 -0.98 13.65 -3.64
N GLU A 56 -0.42 13.43 -4.82
CA GLU A 56 -0.73 14.24 -6.01
C GLU A 56 -2.12 13.91 -6.59
N LYS A 57 -2.55 12.64 -6.50
CA LYS A 57 -3.78 12.15 -7.14
C LYS A 57 -5.00 12.12 -6.22
N HIS A 58 -4.79 12.08 -4.91
CA HIS A 58 -5.86 11.93 -3.92
C HIS A 58 -5.76 13.03 -2.87
N ASP A 59 -6.92 13.52 -2.40
CA ASP A 59 -6.98 14.38 -1.23
C ASP A 59 -6.86 13.49 0.02
N LEU A 60 -5.73 13.58 0.70
CA LEU A 60 -5.38 12.72 1.83
C LEU A 60 -5.55 13.43 3.18
N PHE A 61 -6.43 14.43 3.24
CA PHE A 61 -6.71 15.17 4.47
C PHE A 61 -7.38 14.28 5.53
N ASP A 62 -6.85 14.28 6.75
CA ASP A 62 -7.34 13.49 7.89
C ASP A 62 -7.32 11.95 7.67
N ILE A 63 -6.38 11.48 6.83
CA ILE A 63 -6.15 10.06 6.58
C ILE A 63 -4.99 9.55 7.42
N VAL A 64 -5.20 8.45 8.13
CA VAL A 64 -4.13 7.71 8.82
C VAL A 64 -3.62 6.59 7.93
N PHE A 65 -2.32 6.60 7.67
CA PHE A 65 -1.66 5.56 6.89
C PHE A 65 -1.40 4.33 7.75
N LEU A 66 -1.88 3.17 7.33
CA LEU A 66 -1.57 1.90 7.98
C LEU A 66 -0.43 1.22 7.22
N THR A 67 0.67 0.98 7.92
CA THR A 67 1.86 0.36 7.36
C THR A 67 2.15 -0.95 8.08
N GLY A 68 2.58 -1.97 7.33
CA GLY A 68 3.01 -3.24 7.90
C GLY A 68 4.42 -3.20 8.49
N ASP A 69 4.97 -4.38 8.73
CA ASP A 69 6.33 -4.63 9.26
C ASP A 69 7.48 -4.13 8.36
N ASN A 70 7.14 -3.54 7.22
CA ASN A 70 8.07 -3.32 6.14
C ASN A 70 8.70 -1.92 6.17
N HIS A 71 10.01 -1.87 5.99
CA HIS A 71 10.81 -0.67 6.24
C HIS A 71 10.62 0.43 5.17
N SER A 72 10.22 0.09 3.93
CA SER A 72 10.15 1.07 2.85
C SER A 72 8.90 1.97 2.91
N PRO A 73 7.68 1.44 3.15
CA PRO A 73 6.48 2.26 3.35
C PRO A 73 6.56 3.18 4.56
N ASN A 74 7.11 2.70 5.69
CA ASN A 74 7.33 3.50 6.90
C ASN A 74 8.20 4.72 6.61
N TYR A 75 9.34 4.48 5.94
CA TYR A 75 10.25 5.54 5.54
C TYR A 75 9.60 6.56 4.59
N ALA A 76 8.77 6.09 3.65
CA ALA A 76 8.08 6.97 2.72
C ALA A 76 7.05 7.86 3.44
N CYS A 77 6.25 7.31 4.36
CA CYS A 77 5.27 8.09 5.12
C CYS A 77 5.96 9.15 5.99
N GLU A 78 7.03 8.78 6.71
CA GLU A 78 7.83 9.69 7.52
C GLU A 78 8.41 10.83 6.67
N ARG A 79 8.97 10.52 5.50
CA ARG A 79 9.56 11.50 4.59
C ARG A 79 8.55 12.52 4.04
N HIS A 80 7.28 12.14 3.93
CA HIS A 80 6.20 13.01 3.45
C HIS A 80 5.39 13.67 4.57
N TYR A 81 5.82 13.51 5.83
CA TYR A 81 5.14 14.05 7.01
C TYR A 81 3.68 13.58 7.13
N LEU A 82 3.43 12.32 6.79
CA LEU A 82 2.10 11.70 6.89
C LEU A 82 1.93 11.03 8.24
N ASP A 83 0.73 11.13 8.81
CA ASP A 83 0.39 10.38 10.01
C ASP A 83 0.26 8.89 9.67
N PHE A 84 1.09 8.05 10.29
CA PHE A 84 1.04 6.60 10.07
C PHE A 84 1.01 5.81 11.38
N ARG A 85 0.39 4.62 11.31
CA ARG A 85 0.35 3.64 12.38
C ARG A 85 0.82 2.30 11.86
N TYR A 86 1.59 1.63 12.70
CA TYR A 86 2.07 0.30 12.44
C TYR A 86 0.98 -0.74 12.74
N GLU A 87 0.70 -1.61 11.77
CA GLU A 87 -0.30 -2.67 11.89
C GLU A 87 0.30 -4.02 11.45
N ARG A 88 0.39 -4.96 12.40
CA ARG A 88 1.29 -6.12 12.25
C ARG A 88 0.77 -7.21 11.30
N ASP A 89 -0.54 -7.42 11.15
CA ASP A 89 -1.00 -8.70 10.56
C ASP A 89 -2.34 -8.69 9.77
N GLY A 90 -3.22 -7.69 9.90
CA GLY A 90 -4.54 -7.70 9.24
C GLY A 90 -4.51 -7.25 7.78
N THR A 91 -3.58 -6.36 7.48
CA THR A 91 -3.61 -5.54 6.27
C THR A 91 -2.98 -6.25 5.06
N ILE A 92 -1.88 -7.00 5.26
CA ILE A 92 -1.20 -7.77 4.20
C ILE A 92 -2.14 -8.84 3.62
N ASN A 93 -2.89 -9.54 4.47
CA ASN A 93 -3.86 -10.55 4.05
C ASN A 93 -4.98 -9.97 3.16
N ARG A 94 -5.47 -8.76 3.46
CA ARG A 94 -6.50 -8.09 2.63
C ARG A 94 -5.93 -7.63 1.28
N VAL A 95 -4.70 -7.13 1.26
CA VAL A 95 -4.02 -6.71 0.02
C VAL A 95 -3.83 -7.89 -0.92
N GLU A 96 -3.30 -9.01 -0.41
CA GLU A 96 -3.13 -10.22 -1.19
C GLU A 96 -4.46 -10.77 -1.71
N CYS A 97 -5.50 -10.76 -0.88
CA CYS A 97 -6.84 -11.21 -1.27
C CYS A 97 -7.43 -10.35 -2.41
N LEU A 98 -7.38 -9.02 -2.26
CA LEU A 98 -7.86 -8.08 -3.28
C LEU A 98 -7.10 -8.25 -4.59
N PHE A 99 -5.77 -8.38 -4.52
CA PHE A 99 -4.94 -8.53 -5.71
C PHE A 99 -5.16 -9.87 -6.42
N ARG A 100 -5.35 -10.97 -5.67
CA ARG A 100 -5.75 -12.27 -6.23
C ARG A 100 -7.12 -12.21 -6.90
N GLU A 101 -8.05 -11.45 -6.35
CA GLU A 101 -9.38 -11.29 -6.95
C GLU A 101 -9.33 -10.51 -8.27
N VAL A 102 -8.54 -9.44 -8.33
CA VAL A 102 -8.32 -8.66 -9.56
C VAL A 102 -7.67 -9.51 -10.65
N THR A 103 -6.61 -10.25 -10.30
CA THR A 103 -5.89 -11.10 -11.25
C THR A 103 -6.66 -12.33 -11.69
N ARG A 104 -7.62 -12.85 -10.89
CA ARG A 104 -8.55 -13.90 -11.33
C ARG A 104 -9.55 -13.47 -12.39
N ARG A 105 -9.82 -12.17 -12.52
CA ARG A 105 -10.81 -11.64 -13.47
C ARG A 105 -10.21 -11.27 -14.84
N THR A 106 -8.90 -11.40 -14.99
CA THR A 106 -8.15 -11.06 -16.20
C THR A 106 -7.53 -12.30 -16.80
#